data_AF-A0A661WZH1-F1
#
_entry.id   AF-A0A661WZH1-F1
#
_cell.length_a   1.000
_cell.length_b   1.000
_cell.length_c   1.000
_cell.angle_alpha   90.00
_cell.angle_beta   90.00
_cell.angle_gamma   90.00
#
_symmetry.space_group_name_H-M   'P 1'
#
loop_
_entity.id
_entity.type
_entity.pdbx_description
1 polymer ?
#
loop_
_entity_poly.entity_id
_entity_poly.type
_entity_poly.pdbx_seq_one_letter_code
_entity_poly.pdbx_strand_id
1 'polypeptide(L)'
;MKKIIVILITIFFLACSIKTPEITLTGEKTALENQILGAYDQLTDNNLITTSKRTSAVLQDNQQSQAVRLALQRQKLNKDEIDELKDSHIAGEDNKGYLAILANEKYNQDASFHKRVDDLVEQENHDRRFI
;
A
#
# COMPACT_ATOMS: atom_id res chain seq x y z
N MET A 1 -7.92 -44.40 -49.07
CA MET A 1 -6.72 -43.54 -49.17
C MET A 1 -7.05 -42.05 -49.18
N LYS A 2 -7.91 -41.54 -50.07
CA LYS A 2 -8.31 -40.11 -50.11
C LYS A 2 -8.83 -39.54 -48.77
N LYS A 3 -9.63 -40.29 -48.02
CA LYS A 3 -10.19 -39.85 -46.72
C LYS A 3 -9.13 -39.69 -45.61
N ILE A 4 -8.08 -40.50 -45.64
CA ILE A 4 -6.97 -40.43 -44.66
C ILE A 4 -6.13 -39.18 -44.90
N ILE A 5 -5.91 -38.83 -46.18
CA ILE A 5 -5.15 -37.64 -46.57
C ILE A 5 -5.89 -36.36 -46.12
N VAL A 6 -7.22 -36.32 -46.27
CA VAL A 6 -8.04 -35.16 -45.85
C VAL A 6 -7.99 -34.96 -44.33
N ILE A 7 -8.02 -36.05 -43.55
CA ILE A 7 -7.93 -36.01 -42.08
C ILE A 7 -6.54 -35.51 -41.63
N LEU A 8 -5.48 -35.95 -42.30
CA LEU A 8 -4.12 -35.54 -41.95
C LEU A 8 -3.87 -34.04 -42.20
N ILE A 9 -4.46 -33.50 -43.28
CA ILE A 9 -4.38 -32.08 -43.62
C ILE A 9 -5.15 -31.22 -42.62
N THR A 10 -6.30 -31.69 -42.12
CA THR A 10 -7.11 -30.94 -41.14
C THR A 10 -6.43 -30.85 -39.78
N ILE A 11 -5.69 -31.88 -39.36
CA ILE A 11 -4.91 -31.85 -38.10
C ILE A 11 -3.76 -30.83 -38.18
N PHE A 12 -3.17 -30.63 -39.36
CA PHE A 12 -2.07 -29.68 -39.56
C PHE A 12 -2.51 -28.22 -39.40
N PHE A 13 -3.74 -27.88 -39.78
CA PHE A 13 -4.30 -26.52 -39.60
C PHE A 13 -4.75 -26.22 -38.17
N LEU A 14 -4.91 -27.23 -37.31
CA LEU A 14 -5.27 -27.06 -35.89
C LEU A 14 -4.05 -26.82 -34.99
N ALA A 15 -2.82 -26.98 -35.50
CA ALA A 15 -1.57 -26.80 -34.76
C ALA A 15 -1.12 -25.33 -34.66
N CYS A 16 -2.05 -24.38 -34.57
CA CYS A 16 -1.74 -22.97 -34.35
C CYS A 16 -1.35 -22.76 -32.88
N SER A 17 -0.06 -22.90 -32.58
CA SER A 17 0.50 -22.63 -31.26
C SER A 17 0.73 -21.13 -31.10
N ILE A 18 -0.17 -20.45 -30.37
CA ILE A 18 0.01 -19.07 -29.95
C ILE A 18 0.94 -19.10 -28.74
N LYS A 19 2.21 -18.76 -28.94
CA LYS A 19 3.14 -18.48 -27.83
C LYS A 19 2.64 -17.23 -27.09
N THR A 20 2.13 -17.43 -25.87
CA THR A 20 1.87 -16.32 -24.95
C THR A 20 3.20 -15.66 -24.57
N PRO A 21 3.31 -14.32 -24.65
CA PRO A 21 4.52 -13.64 -24.20
C PRO A 21 4.70 -13.88 -22.70
N GLU A 22 5.94 -14.12 -22.30
CA GLU A 22 6.34 -14.21 -20.89
C GLU A 22 6.25 -12.81 -20.29
N ILE A 23 5.22 -12.56 -19.47
CA ILE A 23 5.04 -11.30 -18.77
C ILE A 23 5.81 -11.40 -17.47
N THR A 24 7.02 -10.85 -17.43
CA THR A 24 7.77 -10.66 -16.19
C THR A 24 7.20 -9.43 -15.47
N LEU A 25 6.37 -9.67 -14.44
CA LEU A 25 6.01 -8.60 -13.50
C LEU A 25 7.24 -8.27 -12.64
N THR A 26 8.06 -7.32 -13.09
CA THR A 26 9.05 -6.66 -12.25
C THR A 26 8.30 -5.65 -11.37
N GLY A 27 7.58 -6.16 -10.37
CA GLY A 27 6.73 -5.36 -9.48
C GLY A 27 7.48 -4.63 -8.37
N GLU A 28 8.79 -4.80 -8.27
CA GLU A 28 9.60 -4.14 -7.24
C GLU A 28 10.17 -2.84 -7.80
N LYS A 29 9.77 -1.72 -7.19
CA LYS A 29 10.28 -0.39 -7.56
C LYS A 29 11.79 -0.37 -7.47
N THR A 30 12.44 0.13 -8.51
CA THR A 30 13.90 0.26 -8.51
C THR A 30 14.34 1.33 -7.50
N ALA A 31 15.58 1.21 -6.99
CA ALA A 31 16.14 2.21 -6.06
C ALA A 31 16.08 3.65 -6.62
N LEU A 32 16.18 3.80 -7.94
CA LEU A 32 16.08 5.09 -8.62
C LEU A 32 14.64 5.63 -8.64
N GLU A 33 13.64 4.77 -8.87
CA GLU A 33 12.23 5.17 -8.81
C GLU A 33 11.83 5.58 -7.41
N ASN A 34 12.30 4.86 -6.37
CA ASN A 34 12.06 5.25 -4.98
C ASN A 34 12.71 6.60 -4.64
N GLN A 35 13.90 6.89 -5.18
CA GLN A 35 14.55 8.18 -4.98
C GLN A 35 13.78 9.33 -5.67
N ILE A 36 13.27 9.11 -6.89
CA ILE A 36 12.49 10.11 -7.62
C ILE A 36 11.12 10.34 -6.95
N LEU A 37 10.44 9.27 -6.55
CA LEU A 37 9.15 9.35 -5.85
C LEU A 37 9.32 10.00 -4.47
N GLY A 38 10.37 9.66 -3.72
CA GLY A 38 10.68 10.32 -2.45
C GLY A 38 10.93 11.82 -2.60
N ALA A 39 11.64 12.23 -3.67
CA ALA A 39 11.83 13.64 -4.00
C ALA A 39 10.50 14.34 -4.40
N TYR A 40 9.62 13.65 -5.13
CA TYR A 40 8.31 14.18 -5.49
C TYR A 40 7.38 14.36 -4.28
N ASP A 41 7.37 13.40 -3.35
CA ASP A 41 6.60 13.49 -2.11
C ASP A 41 7.08 14.66 -1.24
N GLN A 42 8.39 14.87 -1.13
CA GLN A 42 8.95 16.03 -0.44
C GLN A 42 8.52 17.35 -1.07
N LEU A 43 8.47 17.44 -2.40
CA LEU A 43 8.00 18.63 -3.11
C LEU A 43 6.51 18.87 -2.90
N THR A 44 5.71 17.80 -2.85
CA THR A 44 4.26 17.87 -2.59
C THR A 44 3.98 18.36 -1.17
N ASP A 45 4.67 17.80 -0.17
CA ASP A 45 4.59 18.24 1.23
C ASP A 45 4.97 19.74 1.36
N ASN A 46 6.05 20.16 0.69
CA ASN A 46 6.48 21.57 0.67
C ASN A 46 5.51 22.50 -0.07
N ASN A 47 4.86 22.03 -1.14
CA ASN A 47 3.84 22.79 -1.86
C ASN A 47 2.56 22.96 -1.04
N LEU A 48 2.17 21.96 -0.25
CA LEU A 48 1.05 22.07 0.69
C LEU A 48 1.33 23.14 1.77
N ILE A 49 2.56 23.18 2.29
CA ILE A 49 3.01 24.17 3.27
C ILE A 49 3.04 25.59 2.67
N THR A 50 3.55 25.75 1.46
CA THR A 50 3.71 27.07 0.83
C THR A 50 2.40 27.63 0.27
N THR A 51 1.49 26.78 -0.23
CA THR A 51 0.15 27.18 -0.68
C THR A 51 -0.69 27.70 0.48
N SER A 52 -0.61 27.07 1.66
CA SER A 52 -1.30 27.54 2.88
C SER A 52 -0.86 28.93 3.33
N LYS A 53 0.34 29.39 2.98
CA LYS A 53 0.86 30.72 3.35
C LYS A 53 0.45 31.84 2.40
N ARG A 54 0.08 31.53 1.14
CA ARG A 54 -0.34 32.57 0.16
C ARG A 54 -1.82 32.92 0.26
N THR A 55 -2.63 32.11 0.94
CA THR A 55 -4.00 32.42 1.35
C THR A 55 -4.05 33.14 2.71
N SER A 56 -3.04 33.95 3.02
CA SER A 56 -2.95 34.80 4.20
C SER A 56 -3.87 36.04 4.14
N ALA A 57 -5.10 35.82 3.71
CA ALA A 57 -6.22 36.71 3.97
C ALA A 57 -7.36 35.82 4.49
N VAL A 58 -7.36 35.64 5.81
CA VAL A 58 -8.45 35.03 6.58
C VAL A 58 -8.67 33.53 6.35
N LEU A 59 -7.76 32.70 6.84
CA LEU A 59 -8.17 31.44 7.45
C LEU A 59 -7.41 31.33 8.77
N GLN A 60 -8.15 31.47 9.88
CA GLN A 60 -7.70 30.97 11.17
C GLN A 60 -7.14 29.56 10.92
N ASP A 61 -5.90 29.31 11.33
CA ASP A 61 -5.33 27.96 11.38
C ASP A 61 -6.23 27.15 12.31
N ASN A 62 -7.24 26.54 11.71
CA ASN A 62 -8.30 25.89 12.44
C ASN A 62 -7.65 24.67 13.09
N GLN A 63 -7.86 24.47 14.40
CA GLN A 63 -7.26 23.36 15.14
C GLN A 63 -7.51 22.02 14.44
N GLN A 64 -8.64 21.90 13.73
CA GLN A 64 -8.98 20.77 12.89
C GLN A 64 -7.96 20.53 11.76
N SER A 65 -7.51 21.57 11.06
CA SER A 65 -6.52 21.46 9.99
C SER A 65 -5.15 21.02 10.52
N GLN A 66 -4.78 21.47 11.73
CA GLN A 66 -3.54 21.00 12.36
C GLN A 66 -3.65 19.51 12.74
N ALA A 67 -4.77 19.09 13.32
CA ALA A 67 -5.00 17.71 13.73
C ALA A 67 -4.97 16.73 12.54
N VAL A 68 -5.58 17.10 11.40
CA VAL A 68 -5.54 16.27 10.18
C VAL A 68 -4.11 16.14 9.65
N ARG A 69 -3.32 17.23 9.65
CA ARG A 69 -1.91 17.16 9.24
C ARG A 69 -1.10 16.22 10.15
N LEU A 70 -1.32 16.27 11.45
CA LEU A 70 -0.64 15.40 12.41
C LEU A 70 -1.05 13.93 12.25
N ALA A 71 -2.32 13.65 11.94
CA ALA A 71 -2.79 12.29 11.62
C ALA A 71 -2.11 11.75 10.34
N LEU A 72 -2.08 12.53 9.26
CA LEU A 72 -1.40 12.15 8.02
C LEU A 72 0.10 11.91 8.21
N GLN A 73 0.76 12.77 9.00
CA GLN A 73 2.18 12.61 9.30
C GLN A 73 2.45 11.33 10.10
N ARG A 74 1.61 11.02 11.10
CA ARG A 74 1.74 9.79 11.89
C ARG A 74 1.54 8.55 11.05
N GLN A 75 0.51 8.54 10.18
CA GLN A 75 0.29 7.45 9.23
C GLN A 75 1.49 7.23 8.31
N LYS A 76 2.11 8.30 7.80
CA LYS A 76 3.31 8.22 6.94
C LYS A 76 4.51 7.64 7.69
N LEU A 77 4.71 8.01 8.95
CA LEU A 77 5.81 7.52 9.78
C LEU A 77 5.63 6.07 10.20
N ASN A 78 4.39 5.66 10.47
CA ASN A 78 4.05 4.31 10.92
C ASN A 78 3.91 3.30 9.78
N LYS A 79 3.95 3.76 8.52
CA LYS A 79 3.67 2.93 7.34
C LYS A 79 4.55 1.69 7.27
N ASP A 80 5.85 1.84 7.47
CA ASP A 80 6.80 0.73 7.38
C ASP A 80 6.53 -0.33 8.45
N GLU A 81 6.22 0.09 9.68
CA GLU A 81 5.90 -0.82 10.80
C GLU A 81 4.56 -1.53 10.57
N ILE A 82 3.55 -0.83 10.04
CA ILE A 82 2.25 -1.43 9.69
C ILE A 82 2.40 -2.46 8.57
N ASP A 83 3.19 -2.16 7.54
CA ASP A 83 3.44 -3.08 6.43
C ASP A 83 4.16 -4.34 6.94
N GLU A 84 5.14 -4.21 7.84
CA GLU A 84 5.80 -5.35 8.48
C GLU A 84 4.82 -6.20 9.33
N LEU A 85 3.92 -5.56 10.08
CA LEU A 85 2.90 -6.26 10.86
C LEU A 85 1.92 -7.04 9.97
N LYS A 86 1.61 -6.52 8.77
CA LYS A 86 0.77 -7.19 7.78
C LYS A 86 1.49 -8.38 7.16
N ASP A 87 2.73 -8.20 6.75
CA ASP A 87 3.55 -9.26 6.15
C ASP A 87 3.80 -10.41 7.14
N SER A 88 4.02 -10.09 8.41
CA SER A 88 4.18 -11.07 9.49
C SER A 88 2.88 -11.69 10.01
N HIS A 89 1.73 -11.35 9.40
CA HIS A 89 0.40 -11.84 9.77
C HIS A 89 0.04 -11.56 11.24
N ILE A 90 0.60 -10.49 11.82
CA ILE A 90 0.28 -10.02 13.17
C ILE A 90 -0.96 -9.12 13.14
N ALA A 91 -1.06 -8.31 12.08
CA ALA A 91 -2.23 -7.48 11.79
C ALA A 91 -2.71 -7.70 10.36
N GLY A 92 -3.98 -7.38 10.10
CA GLY A 92 -4.59 -7.39 8.77
C GLY A 92 -5.56 -6.23 8.63
N GLU A 93 -6.10 -6.03 7.43
CA GLU A 93 -7.15 -5.01 7.20
C GLU A 93 -8.54 -5.66 7.19
N ASP A 94 -9.49 -5.03 7.86
CA ASP A 94 -10.89 -5.40 7.81
C ASP A 94 -11.57 -4.88 6.53
N ASN A 95 -12.82 -5.28 6.30
CA ASN A 95 -13.59 -4.85 5.13
C ASN A 95 -14.01 -3.36 5.14
N LYS A 96 -13.64 -2.62 6.18
CA LYS A 96 -13.87 -1.17 6.33
C LYS A 96 -12.58 -0.37 6.20
N GLY A 97 -11.44 -1.03 6.01
CA GLY A 97 -10.12 -0.40 5.89
C GLY A 97 -9.47 -0.06 7.23
N TYR A 98 -9.88 -0.69 8.34
CA TYR A 98 -9.22 -0.58 9.65
C TYR A 98 -8.26 -1.75 9.88
N LEU A 99 -7.22 -1.53 10.67
CA LEU A 99 -6.33 -2.59 11.13
C LEU A 99 -7.02 -3.44 12.20
N ALA A 100 -6.93 -4.76 12.03
CA ALA A 100 -7.37 -5.77 12.97
C ALA A 100 -6.19 -6.68 13.34
N ILE A 101 -6.07 -7.02 14.63
CA ILE A 101 -5.01 -7.89 15.14
C ILE A 101 -5.41 -9.35 14.90
N LEU A 102 -4.50 -10.13 14.33
CA LEU A 102 -4.71 -11.54 13.98
C LEU A 102 -4.13 -12.53 15.01
N ALA A 103 -3.49 -12.02 16.07
CA ALA A 103 -2.93 -12.75 17.22
C ALA A 103 -2.11 -14.01 16.84
N ASN A 104 -0.80 -13.84 16.66
CA ASN A 104 0.14 -14.94 16.45
C ASN A 104 0.94 -15.30 17.71
N GLU A 105 1.77 -16.35 17.64
CA GLU A 105 2.61 -16.78 18.77
C GLU A 105 3.53 -15.66 19.30
N LYS A 106 4.13 -14.87 18.40
CA LYS A 106 5.01 -13.74 18.75
C LYS A 106 4.26 -12.63 19.51
N TYR A 107 3.03 -12.32 19.10
CA TYR A 107 2.17 -11.34 19.74
C TYR A 107 1.72 -11.77 21.15
N ASN A 108 1.57 -13.08 21.38
CA ASN A 108 1.12 -13.60 22.67
C ASN A 108 2.26 -13.85 23.68
N GLN A 109 3.51 -14.01 23.22
CA GLN A 109 4.64 -14.37 24.08
C GLN A 109 5.37 -13.16 24.68
N ASP A 110 5.36 -12.01 24.00
CA ASP A 110 6.07 -10.80 24.44
C ASP A 110 5.08 -9.69 24.82
N ALA A 111 4.93 -9.45 26.12
CA ALA A 111 4.03 -8.43 26.65
C ALA A 111 4.41 -6.99 26.24
N SER A 112 5.70 -6.73 26.00
CA SER A 112 6.17 -5.41 25.56
C SER A 112 5.85 -5.15 24.09
N PHE A 113 5.99 -6.19 23.27
CA PHE A 113 5.63 -6.17 21.86
C PHE A 113 4.11 -6.07 21.68
N HIS A 114 3.34 -6.86 22.44
CA HIS A 114 1.89 -6.83 22.47
C HIS A 114 1.35 -5.42 22.68
N LYS A 115 1.79 -4.75 23.76
CA LYS A 115 1.35 -3.40 24.09
C LYS A 115 1.69 -2.39 22.98
N ARG A 116 2.89 -2.50 22.39
CA ARG A 116 3.30 -1.62 21.30
C ARG A 116 2.39 -1.78 20.08
N VAL A 117 2.09 -3.03 19.70
CA VAL A 117 1.20 -3.33 18.57
C VAL A 117 -0.20 -2.79 18.84
N ASP A 118 -0.72 -2.96 20.06
CA ASP A 118 -2.02 -2.43 20.45
C ASP A 118 -2.06 -0.90 20.34
N ASP A 119 -1.08 -0.21 20.94
CA ASP A 119 -0.97 1.24 20.90
C ASP A 119 -0.88 1.76 19.45
N LEU A 120 -0.10 1.07 18.60
CA LEU A 120 0.08 1.41 17.19
C LEU A 120 -1.20 1.24 16.38
N VAL A 121 -1.89 0.09 16.55
CA VAL A 121 -3.13 -0.22 15.84
C VAL A 121 -4.26 0.72 16.28
N GLU A 122 -4.36 1.03 17.57
CA GLU A 122 -5.33 1.99 18.10
C GLU A 122 -5.09 3.38 17.51
N GLN A 123 -3.84 3.85 17.51
CA GLN A 123 -3.49 5.15 16.96
C GLN A 123 -3.77 5.25 15.46
N GLU A 124 -3.36 4.26 14.66
CA GLU A 124 -3.60 4.25 13.22
C GLU A 124 -5.10 4.25 12.91
N ASN A 125 -5.89 3.44 13.62
CA ASN A 125 -7.33 3.38 13.42
C ASN A 125 -8.05 4.65 13.88
N HIS A 126 -7.56 5.31 14.93
CA HIS A 126 -8.02 6.64 15.32
C HIS A 126 -7.78 7.65 14.19
N ASP A 127 -6.56 7.64 13.63
CA ASP A 127 -6.17 8.57 12.58
C ASP A 127 -6.96 8.35 11.29
N ARG A 128 -7.20 7.08 10.89
CA ARG A 128 -8.07 6.72 9.76
C ARG A 128 -9.53 7.12 9.94
N ARG A 129 -10.03 7.20 11.18
CA ARG A 129 -11.40 7.64 11.48
C ARG A 129 -11.54 9.15 11.43
N PHE A 130 -10.46 9.85 11.75
CA PHE A 130 -10.44 11.30 11.88
C PHE A 130 -10.27 12.03 10.54
N ILE A 131 -9.57 11.41 9.59
CA ILE A 131 -9.37 11.87 8.21
C ILE A 131 -10.60 11.50 7.36
#